data_AF-A0A7X7IZ79-F1
#
_entry.id   AF-A0A7X7IZ79-F1
#
_cell.length_a   1.000
_cell.length_b   1.000
_cell.length_c   1.000
_cell.angle_alpha   90.00
_cell.angle_beta   90.00
_cell.angle_gamma   90.00
#
_symmetry.space_group_name_H-M   'P 1'
#
loop_
_entity.id
_entity.type
_entity.pdbx_description
1 polymer ?
#
loop_
_entity_poly.entity_id
_entity_poly.type
_entity_poly.pdbx_seq_one_letter_code
_entity_poly.pdbx_strand_id
1 'polypeptide(L)'
;NATIDLSTAVTIQDVLNAINSADVKVKAQINEDGTGIDVMNLVSGLEMRIGESGDGTGTAEVLGIRSMYANTPLSQLNNGRGVEFRADHDDLLINTKDGNSFTVDLDGCLTVQDVLDRINAAAGGTVTASLALTGNGIRLVDNTAGGGNFSVSRADLSPAIDGLGLEKSTAGNEIVGDDVNGIEPDSVFSALIELHQALVSGGPEAEQRITRAGARIREFIDHSTRVQGKVGARSQAMRTRLELTEDAVVATQTLLSEVKDLDYTEAITRFQQAQTVLQANLMTGARLMQLSLMNYI
;
A
#
# COMPACT_ATOMS: atom_id res chain seq x y z
N ASN A 1 2.13 21.68 -0.89
CA ASN A 1 3.58 21.36 -0.88
C ASN A 1 4.13 21.68 0.50
N ALA A 2 4.91 20.77 1.08
CA ALA A 2 5.68 21.01 2.30
C ALA A 2 7.12 20.54 2.07
N THR A 3 8.09 21.27 2.63
CA THR A 3 9.47 20.81 2.72
C THR A 3 9.67 20.21 4.10
N ILE A 4 10.15 18.96 4.16
CA ILE A 4 10.37 18.24 5.42
C ILE A 4 11.85 18.35 5.74
N ASP A 5 12.18 19.03 6.83
CA ASP A 5 13.56 19.16 7.29
C ASP A 5 13.95 17.92 8.11
N LEU A 6 14.95 17.19 7.62
CA LEU A 6 15.50 15.99 8.26
C LEU A 6 16.86 16.26 8.91
N SER A 7 17.33 17.51 8.99
CA SER A 7 18.66 17.86 9.52
C SER A 7 18.90 17.45 10.97
N THR A 8 17.83 17.26 11.74
CA THR A 8 17.89 16.81 13.15
C THR A 8 17.64 15.31 13.31
N ALA A 9 17.31 14.59 12.24
CA ALA A 9 17.02 13.17 12.29
C ALA A 9 18.32 12.37 12.44
N VAL A 10 18.37 11.51 13.45
CA VAL A 10 19.52 10.61 13.70
C VAL A 10 19.14 9.16 13.40
N THR A 11 17.86 8.83 13.51
CA THR A 11 17.32 7.49 13.31
C THR A 11 16.25 7.46 12.21
N ILE A 12 15.97 6.27 11.67
CA ILE A 12 14.83 6.07 10.74
C ILE A 12 13.51 6.45 11.43
N GLN A 13 13.38 6.21 12.73
CA GLN A 13 12.18 6.61 13.46
C GLN A 13 12.00 8.14 13.45
N ASP A 14 13.08 8.91 13.53
CA ASP A 14 13.01 10.38 13.43
C ASP A 14 12.55 10.82 12.04
N VAL A 15 13.05 10.17 10.98
CA VAL A 15 12.62 10.40 9.60
C VAL A 15 11.12 10.10 9.43
N LEU A 16 10.66 8.94 9.90
CA LEU A 16 9.24 8.57 9.83
C LEU A 16 8.36 9.55 10.62
N ASN A 17 8.81 9.98 11.81
CA ASN A 17 8.09 10.94 12.62
C ASN A 17 8.00 12.30 11.93
N ALA A 18 9.09 12.76 11.32
CA ALA A 18 9.13 14.02 10.57
C ALA A 18 8.15 14.00 9.39
N ILE A 19 8.12 12.90 8.61
CA ILE A 19 7.19 12.75 7.49
C ILE A 19 5.73 12.66 7.98
N ASN A 20 5.45 11.81 8.96
CA ASN A 20 4.09 11.59 9.47
C ASN A 20 3.52 12.81 10.19
N SER A 21 4.37 13.69 10.72
CA SER A 21 3.96 14.92 11.42
C SER A 21 3.89 16.16 10.53
N ALA A 22 4.22 16.04 9.24
CA ALA A 22 4.28 17.16 8.30
C ALA A 22 2.89 17.66 7.81
N ASP A 23 1.79 17.08 8.30
CA ASP A 23 0.39 17.38 7.93
C ASP A 23 0.07 17.35 6.42
N VAL A 24 0.88 16.64 5.62
CA VAL A 24 0.68 16.50 4.16
C VAL A 24 -0.22 15.31 3.76
N LYS A 25 -0.98 14.76 4.70
CA LYS A 25 -1.89 13.61 4.49
C LYS A 25 -1.21 12.40 3.83
N VAL A 26 0.01 12.12 4.25
CA VAL A 26 0.76 10.92 3.89
C VAL A 26 0.99 10.05 5.11
N LYS A 27 1.30 8.78 4.89
CA LYS A 27 1.79 7.86 5.92
C LYS A 27 3.12 7.26 5.46
N ALA A 28 4.18 7.52 6.21
CA ALA A 28 5.46 6.83 6.06
C ALA A 28 5.57 5.68 7.07
N GLN A 29 6.01 4.52 6.61
CA GLN A 29 6.32 3.37 7.45
C GLN A 29 7.49 2.57 6.86
N ILE A 30 8.15 1.75 7.67
CA ILE A 30 9.09 0.75 7.14
C ILE A 30 8.28 -0.26 6.32
N ASN A 31 8.80 -0.64 5.15
CA ASN A 31 8.16 -1.63 4.29
C ASN A 31 8.10 -3.02 4.97
N GLU A 32 7.26 -3.91 4.46
CA GLU A 32 7.05 -5.25 5.04
C GLU A 32 8.36 -6.07 5.11
N ASP A 33 9.24 -5.88 4.12
CA ASP A 33 10.54 -6.56 4.03
C ASP A 33 11.62 -5.96 4.94
N GLY A 34 11.38 -4.80 5.56
CA GLY A 34 12.35 -4.09 6.41
C GLY A 34 13.54 -3.50 5.66
N THR A 35 13.49 -3.43 4.33
CA THR A 35 14.58 -2.95 3.45
C THR A 35 14.45 -1.48 3.05
N GLY A 36 13.32 -0.83 3.32
CA GLY A 36 13.04 0.53 2.86
C GLY A 36 11.88 1.20 3.58
N ILE A 37 11.49 2.36 3.05
CA ILE A 37 10.38 3.18 3.57
C ILE A 37 9.29 3.24 2.52
N ASP A 38 8.08 2.84 2.89
CA ASP A 38 6.87 3.09 2.10
C ASP A 38 6.28 4.43 2.51
N VAL A 39 6.07 5.32 1.54
CA VAL A 39 5.28 6.54 1.73
C VAL A 39 3.99 6.42 0.96
N MET A 40 2.86 6.45 1.68
CA MET A 40 1.53 6.25 1.14
C MET A 40 0.76 7.54 1.15
N ASN A 41 0.10 7.85 0.04
CA ASN A 41 -0.87 8.94 -0.03
C ASN A 41 -2.20 8.48 0.61
N LEU A 42 -2.73 9.27 1.54
CA LEU A 42 -3.98 8.95 2.25
C LEU A 42 -5.22 9.61 1.61
N VAL A 43 -5.04 10.39 0.54
CA VAL A 43 -6.11 11.16 -0.12
C VAL A 43 -6.32 10.65 -1.53
N SER A 44 -7.48 10.03 -1.78
CA SER A 44 -7.87 9.60 -3.13
C SER A 44 -8.19 10.81 -4.02
N GLY A 45 -7.81 10.74 -5.29
CA GLY A 45 -8.06 11.81 -6.27
C GLY A 45 -7.07 12.96 -6.25
N LEU A 46 -6.05 12.93 -5.37
CA LEU A 46 -4.92 13.85 -5.41
C LEU A 46 -3.64 13.05 -5.62
N GLU A 47 -2.75 13.56 -6.46
CA GLU A 47 -1.43 12.97 -6.68
C GLU A 47 -0.45 13.45 -5.60
N MET A 48 0.33 12.52 -5.07
CA MET A 48 1.48 12.80 -4.22
C MET A 48 2.75 12.77 -5.06
N ARG A 49 3.62 13.75 -4.86
CA ARG A 49 4.95 13.81 -5.48
C ARG A 49 5.98 14.01 -4.38
N ILE A 50 7.05 13.25 -4.41
CA ILE A 50 8.18 13.36 -3.49
C ILE A 50 9.39 13.68 -4.34
N GLY A 51 9.97 14.85 -4.14
CA GLY A 51 11.13 15.32 -4.88
C GLY A 51 12.14 15.95 -3.96
N GLU A 52 13.27 16.37 -4.54
CA GLU A 52 14.36 16.94 -3.77
C GLU A 52 14.10 18.38 -3.34
N SER A 53 14.67 18.79 -2.21
CA SER A 53 14.54 20.16 -1.69
C SER A 53 15.42 21.18 -2.44
N GLY A 54 16.45 20.72 -3.17
CA GLY A 54 17.45 21.58 -3.80
C GLY A 54 18.73 21.80 -2.99
N ASP A 55 18.89 21.15 -1.83
CA ASP A 55 20.11 21.28 -1.00
C ASP A 55 21.33 20.53 -1.55
N GLY A 56 21.18 19.81 -2.67
CA GLY A 56 22.24 19.07 -3.34
C GLY A 56 22.61 17.74 -2.66
N THR A 57 21.89 17.33 -1.62
CA THR A 57 22.17 16.08 -0.89
C THR A 57 21.50 14.86 -1.51
N GLY A 58 20.43 15.05 -2.30
CA GLY A 58 19.67 13.95 -2.88
C GLY A 58 18.97 13.10 -1.82
N THR A 59 18.48 13.71 -0.74
CA THR A 59 17.98 12.98 0.43
C THR A 59 16.81 12.06 0.10
N ALA A 60 15.87 12.49 -0.75
CA ALA A 60 14.73 11.65 -1.12
C ALA A 60 15.17 10.44 -1.97
N GLU A 61 16.16 10.64 -2.84
CA GLU A 61 16.77 9.58 -3.65
C GLU A 61 17.56 8.58 -2.80
N VAL A 62 18.39 9.06 -1.87
CA VAL A 62 19.16 8.21 -0.93
C VAL A 62 18.24 7.38 -0.03
N LEU A 63 17.13 7.96 0.41
CA LEU A 63 16.10 7.23 1.17
C LEU A 63 15.24 6.31 0.30
N GLY A 64 15.35 6.38 -1.03
CA GLY A 64 14.58 5.57 -1.97
C GLY A 64 13.10 5.95 -2.04
N ILE A 65 12.72 7.14 -1.58
CA ILE A 65 11.31 7.60 -1.52
C ILE A 65 10.97 8.63 -2.60
N ARG A 66 11.94 9.03 -3.43
CA ARG A 66 11.74 9.97 -4.54
C ARG A 66 10.75 9.39 -5.55
N SER A 67 9.71 10.16 -5.89
CA SER A 67 8.64 9.67 -6.76
C SER A 67 9.10 9.53 -8.22
N MET A 68 10.10 10.27 -8.69
CA MET A 68 10.72 10.02 -9.99
C MET A 68 12.24 10.06 -9.89
N TYR A 69 12.89 8.99 -10.32
CA TYR A 69 14.34 8.81 -10.26
C TYR A 69 14.86 8.07 -11.50
N ALA A 70 16.17 7.90 -11.62
CA ALA A 70 16.83 7.38 -12.82
C ALA A 70 16.24 6.05 -13.32
N ASN A 71 16.02 5.08 -12.43
CA ASN A 71 15.50 3.77 -12.84
C ASN A 71 13.97 3.70 -12.85
N THR A 72 13.27 4.83 -12.73
CA THR A 72 11.81 4.85 -12.91
C THR A 72 11.47 4.37 -14.33
N PRO A 73 10.69 3.30 -14.50
CA PRO A 73 10.28 2.83 -15.82
C PRO A 73 9.42 3.86 -16.53
N LEU A 74 9.68 4.10 -17.82
CA LEU A 74 8.89 5.03 -18.62
C LEU A 74 7.43 4.62 -18.71
N SER A 75 7.13 3.31 -18.63
CA SER A 75 5.78 2.75 -18.57
C SER A 75 4.98 3.14 -17.32
N GLN A 76 5.63 3.57 -16.24
CA GLN A 76 4.96 4.00 -15.01
C GLN A 76 4.60 5.49 -15.03
N LEU A 77 5.24 6.28 -15.88
CA LEU A 77 4.98 7.72 -15.99
C LEU A 77 3.55 7.99 -16.48
N ASN A 78 3.08 9.22 -16.27
CA ASN A 78 1.75 9.66 -16.69
C ASN A 78 0.63 8.78 -16.14
N ASN A 79 0.69 8.48 -14.83
CA ASN A 79 -0.25 7.58 -14.16
C ASN A 79 -0.28 6.17 -14.79
N GLY A 80 0.88 5.65 -15.21
CA GLY A 80 0.99 4.33 -15.84
C GLY A 80 0.48 4.25 -17.28
N ARG A 81 0.19 5.38 -17.94
CA ARG A 81 -0.01 5.42 -19.40
C ARG A 81 1.31 5.15 -20.12
N GLY A 82 2.41 5.54 -19.50
CA GLY A 82 3.74 5.48 -20.05
C GLY A 82 4.09 6.69 -20.90
N VAL A 83 5.20 6.58 -21.62
CA VAL A 83 5.63 7.52 -22.65
C VAL A 83 5.58 6.79 -23.98
N GLU A 84 4.85 7.35 -24.94
CA GLU A 84 4.77 6.81 -26.30
C GLU A 84 5.86 7.44 -27.16
N PHE A 85 6.51 6.64 -28.01
CA PHE A 85 7.54 7.07 -28.95
C PHE A 85 7.08 6.78 -30.38
N ARG A 86 7.73 7.42 -31.34
CA ARG A 86 7.52 7.11 -32.75
C ARG A 86 8.69 6.27 -33.26
N ALA A 87 8.44 4.98 -33.45
CA ALA A 87 9.44 4.04 -33.95
C ALA A 87 10.13 4.54 -35.24
N ASP A 88 11.44 4.39 -35.26
CA ASP A 88 12.38 4.75 -36.33
C ASP A 88 12.37 6.24 -36.71
N HIS A 89 11.99 7.14 -35.79
CA HIS A 89 11.96 8.60 -36.01
C HIS A 89 12.58 9.36 -34.83
N ASP A 90 12.94 10.62 -35.06
CA ASP A 90 13.41 11.48 -33.99
C ASP A 90 12.23 11.97 -33.13
N ASP A 91 12.39 11.94 -31.80
CA ASP A 91 11.31 12.32 -30.88
C ASP A 91 11.44 13.75 -30.37
N LEU A 92 12.68 14.19 -30.10
CA LEU A 92 12.99 15.51 -29.55
C LEU A 92 13.85 16.32 -30.54
N LEU A 93 13.55 17.60 -30.66
CA LEU A 93 14.41 18.60 -31.29
C LEU A 93 14.88 19.58 -30.22
N ILE A 94 16.19 19.66 -30.02
CA ILE A 94 16.81 20.55 -29.05
C ILE A 94 17.54 21.65 -29.80
N ASN A 95 17.20 22.91 -29.54
CA ASN A 95 17.92 24.07 -30.05
C ASN A 95 18.72 24.71 -28.92
N THR A 96 20.02 24.87 -29.13
CA THR A 96 20.96 25.50 -28.19
C THR A 96 21.08 26.99 -28.43
N LYS A 97 21.60 27.71 -27.44
CA LYS A 97 21.71 29.18 -27.44
C LYS A 97 22.69 29.71 -28.48
N ASP A 98 23.67 28.91 -28.88
CA ASP A 98 24.60 29.21 -29.96
C ASP A 98 23.97 29.13 -31.37
N GLY A 99 22.70 28.72 -31.45
CA GLY A 99 21.92 28.62 -32.69
C GLY A 99 22.03 27.26 -33.39
N ASN A 100 22.76 26.31 -32.81
CA ASN A 100 22.77 24.93 -33.28
C ASN A 100 21.53 24.17 -32.83
N SER A 101 21.25 23.07 -33.51
CA SER A 101 20.20 22.14 -33.11
C SER A 101 20.61 20.70 -33.38
N PHE A 102 20.03 19.80 -32.61
CA PHE A 102 20.18 18.36 -32.79
C PHE A 102 18.89 17.67 -32.41
N THR A 103 18.69 16.49 -32.98
CA THR A 103 17.55 15.64 -32.69
C THR A 103 17.95 14.48 -31.77
N VAL A 104 16.97 13.94 -31.06
CA VAL A 104 17.12 12.77 -30.20
C VAL A 104 15.98 11.80 -30.50
N ASP A 105 16.35 10.65 -31.06
CA ASP A 105 15.53 9.44 -31.13
C ASP A 105 15.59 8.73 -29.76
N LEU A 106 14.43 8.37 -29.20
CA LEU A 106 14.27 7.70 -27.90
C LEU A 106 13.87 6.23 -28.03
N ASP A 107 13.95 5.64 -29.23
CA ASP A 107 13.64 4.24 -29.45
C ASP A 107 14.43 3.33 -28.54
N GLY A 108 13.73 2.34 -27.97
CA GLY A 108 14.30 1.35 -27.07
C GLY A 108 14.54 1.83 -25.64
N CYS A 109 14.29 3.10 -25.30
CA CYS A 109 14.38 3.58 -23.93
C CYS A 109 13.30 2.93 -23.05
N LEU A 110 13.69 2.41 -21.88
CA LEU A 110 12.79 1.74 -20.93
C LEU A 110 12.63 2.51 -19.62
N THR A 111 13.64 3.31 -19.26
CA THR A 111 13.73 4.05 -18.00
C THR A 111 14.06 5.52 -18.23
N VAL A 112 13.88 6.34 -17.19
CA VAL A 112 14.31 7.74 -17.22
C VAL A 112 15.82 7.86 -17.48
N GLN A 113 16.63 6.94 -16.94
CA GLN A 113 18.07 6.90 -17.17
C GLN A 113 18.41 6.72 -18.65
N ASP A 114 17.71 5.82 -19.35
CA ASP A 114 17.93 5.62 -20.80
C ASP A 114 17.67 6.92 -21.58
N VAL A 115 16.63 7.67 -21.22
CA VAL A 115 16.33 8.97 -21.83
C VAL A 115 17.43 9.99 -21.55
N LEU A 116 17.90 10.08 -20.30
CA LEU A 116 19.00 10.96 -19.92
C LEU A 116 20.27 10.63 -20.71
N ASP A 117 20.62 9.35 -20.82
CA ASP A 117 21.80 8.87 -21.53
C ASP A 117 21.68 9.13 -23.04
N ARG A 118 20.51 8.91 -23.65
CA ARG A 118 20.25 9.17 -25.07
C ARG A 118 20.40 10.66 -25.41
N ILE A 119 19.87 11.55 -24.57
CA ILE A 119 20.03 13.00 -24.74
C ILE A 119 21.50 13.41 -24.58
N ASN A 120 22.18 12.94 -23.53
CA ASN A 120 23.59 13.25 -23.30
C ASN A 120 24.51 12.77 -24.44
N ALA A 121 24.24 11.58 -24.97
CA ALA A 121 24.96 11.02 -26.11
C ALA A 121 24.78 11.86 -27.38
N ALA A 122 23.54 12.26 -27.69
CA ALA A 122 23.23 13.10 -28.86
C ALA A 122 23.82 14.52 -28.72
N ALA A 123 23.83 15.06 -27.51
CA ALA A 123 24.30 16.42 -27.26
C ALA A 123 25.83 16.60 -27.36
N GLY A 124 26.61 15.52 -27.20
CA GLY A 124 28.08 15.59 -27.28
C GLY A 124 28.72 16.59 -26.30
N GLY A 125 28.06 16.88 -25.18
CA GLY A 125 28.50 17.84 -24.17
C GLY A 125 27.98 19.28 -24.33
N THR A 126 27.32 19.61 -25.46
CA THR A 126 26.68 20.93 -25.64
C THR A 126 25.50 21.13 -24.68
N VAL A 127 24.78 20.05 -24.38
CA VAL A 127 23.71 20.00 -23.39
C VAL A 127 24.00 18.87 -22.41
N THR A 128 23.75 19.11 -21.14
CA THR A 128 23.80 18.09 -20.08
C THR A 128 22.39 17.78 -19.60
N ALA A 129 21.98 16.52 -19.70
CA ALA A 129 20.75 15.98 -19.14
C ALA A 129 21.02 15.32 -17.78
N SER A 130 20.23 15.66 -16.78
CA SER A 130 20.26 15.06 -15.44
C SER A 130 18.85 15.03 -14.84
N LEU A 131 18.69 14.42 -13.66
CA LEU A 131 17.49 14.67 -12.85
C LEU A 131 17.50 16.11 -12.30
N ALA A 132 16.32 16.65 -12.03
CA ALA A 132 16.15 17.95 -11.38
C ALA A 132 16.77 17.96 -9.97
N LEU A 133 17.39 19.08 -9.59
CA LEU A 133 17.96 19.28 -8.25
C LEU A 133 16.91 19.63 -7.21
N THR A 134 15.80 20.23 -7.65
CA THR A 134 14.63 20.55 -6.82
C THR A 134 13.39 19.93 -7.45
N GLY A 135 12.56 19.29 -6.63
CA GLY A 135 11.40 18.55 -7.09
C GLY A 135 11.79 17.31 -7.88
N ASN A 136 11.04 17.06 -8.94
CA ASN A 136 11.30 16.02 -9.92
C ASN A 136 11.23 16.62 -11.32
N GLY A 137 11.75 15.89 -12.28
CA GLY A 137 11.79 16.31 -13.68
C GLY A 137 13.11 15.88 -14.30
N ILE A 138 13.11 15.84 -15.63
CA ILE A 138 14.36 15.83 -16.39
C ILE A 138 14.84 17.28 -16.49
N ARG A 139 16.09 17.51 -16.10
CA ARG A 139 16.77 18.80 -16.16
C ARG A 139 17.77 18.78 -17.29
N LEU A 140 17.71 19.81 -18.14
CA LEU A 140 18.63 20.01 -19.24
C LEU A 140 19.35 21.34 -19.04
N VAL A 141 20.67 21.33 -19.19
CA VAL A 141 21.50 22.52 -19.14
C VAL A 141 22.23 22.69 -20.46
N ASP A 142 22.04 23.82 -21.09
CA ASP A 142 22.84 24.24 -22.23
C ASP A 142 24.18 24.82 -21.75
N ASN A 143 25.27 24.21 -22.20
CA ASN A 143 26.65 24.59 -21.91
C ASN A 143 27.26 25.48 -23.00
N THR A 144 26.51 25.76 -24.07
CA THR A 144 26.96 26.61 -25.18
C THR A 144 26.90 28.10 -24.81
N ALA A 145 27.65 28.91 -25.56
CA ALA A 145 27.61 30.36 -25.46
C ALA A 145 26.79 30.93 -26.62
N GLY A 146 25.80 31.77 -26.31
CA GLY A 146 25.01 32.43 -27.34
C GLY A 146 23.83 33.22 -26.79
N GLY A 147 23.25 34.06 -27.64
CA GLY A 147 22.11 34.92 -27.30
C GLY A 147 20.75 34.34 -27.69
N GLY A 148 20.71 33.17 -28.32
CA GLY A 148 19.46 32.48 -28.67
C GLY A 148 18.72 31.92 -27.46
N ASN A 149 17.51 31.44 -27.69
CA ASN A 149 16.75 30.71 -26.68
C ASN A 149 17.16 29.24 -26.66
N PHE A 150 17.35 28.68 -25.47
CA PHE A 150 17.42 27.24 -25.30
C PHE A 150 16.00 26.68 -25.36
N SER A 151 15.76 25.68 -26.19
CA SER A 151 14.42 25.08 -26.33
C SER A 151 14.47 23.61 -26.64
N VAL A 152 13.44 22.92 -26.15
CA VAL A 152 13.13 21.54 -26.51
C VAL A 152 11.73 21.52 -27.09
N SER A 153 11.62 21.03 -28.31
CA SER A 153 10.37 20.92 -29.04
C SER A 153 10.24 19.53 -29.64
N ARG A 154 9.03 19.22 -30.09
CA ARG A 154 8.73 17.96 -30.75
C ARG A 154 9.49 17.79 -32.07
N ALA A 155 10.09 16.63 -32.29
CA ALA A 155 10.52 16.18 -33.61
C ALA A 155 9.49 15.20 -34.19
N ASP A 156 9.35 15.17 -35.52
CA ASP A 156 8.52 14.22 -36.28
C ASP A 156 7.12 13.89 -35.73
N LEU A 157 6.45 14.88 -35.13
CA LEU A 157 5.14 14.72 -34.49
C LEU A 157 5.09 13.64 -33.38
N SER A 158 6.23 13.29 -32.78
CA SER A 158 6.30 12.28 -31.71
C SER A 158 5.57 12.72 -30.44
N PRO A 159 4.75 11.86 -29.79
CA PRO A 159 4.08 12.17 -28.52
C PRO A 159 5.01 12.17 -27.30
N ALA A 160 6.28 11.75 -27.44
CA ALA A 160 7.17 11.51 -26.31
C ALA A 160 7.40 12.74 -25.44
N ILE A 161 7.48 13.93 -26.06
CA ILE A 161 7.75 15.18 -25.36
C ILE A 161 6.66 15.55 -24.35
N ASP A 162 5.39 15.22 -24.64
CA ASP A 162 4.26 15.43 -23.72
C ASP A 162 4.36 14.47 -22.54
N GLY A 163 4.70 13.21 -22.83
CA GLY A 163 4.85 12.18 -21.81
C GLY A 163 6.03 12.42 -20.86
N LEU A 164 7.05 13.17 -21.30
CA LEU A 164 8.21 13.56 -20.49
C LEU A 164 8.07 14.95 -19.85
N GLY A 165 7.08 15.74 -20.26
CA GLY A 165 6.87 17.10 -19.77
C GLY A 165 7.99 18.08 -20.15
N LEU A 166 8.59 17.92 -21.35
CA LEU A 166 9.80 18.63 -21.76
C LEU A 166 9.58 19.74 -22.80
N GLU A 167 8.36 19.97 -23.28
CA GLU A 167 8.08 21.01 -24.29
C GLU A 167 8.18 22.42 -23.68
N LYS A 168 9.39 22.99 -23.71
CA LYS A 168 9.73 24.26 -23.04
C LYS A 168 10.75 25.08 -23.84
N SER A 169 10.69 26.40 -23.67
CA SER A 169 11.66 27.35 -24.21
C SER A 169 12.02 28.37 -23.14
N THR A 170 13.31 28.73 -23.06
CA THR A 170 13.82 29.69 -22.08
C THR A 170 14.90 30.58 -22.69
N ALA A 171 14.98 31.83 -22.21
CA ALA A 171 16.12 32.69 -22.48
C ALA A 171 17.32 32.36 -21.56
N GLY A 172 17.10 31.60 -20.49
CA GLY A 172 18.15 31.05 -19.61
C GLY A 172 18.96 29.95 -20.29
N ASN A 173 19.73 29.19 -19.52
CA ASN A 173 20.47 28.03 -19.99
C ASN A 173 19.96 26.71 -19.37
N GLU A 174 18.84 26.75 -18.65
CA GLU A 174 18.31 25.59 -17.93
C GLU A 174 16.81 25.42 -18.23
N ILE A 175 16.44 24.19 -18.58
CA ILE A 175 15.06 23.72 -18.68
C ILE A 175 14.88 22.60 -17.68
N VAL A 176 13.85 22.71 -16.84
CA VAL A 176 13.40 21.62 -15.96
C VAL A 176 12.03 21.17 -16.46
N GLY A 177 11.91 19.90 -16.81
CA GLY A 177 10.67 19.27 -17.23
C GLY A 177 9.63 19.21 -16.11
N ASP A 178 8.39 18.95 -16.47
CA ASP A 178 7.31 18.79 -15.49
C ASP A 178 7.43 17.46 -14.72
N ASP A 179 6.86 17.42 -13.52
CA ASP A 179 6.79 16.18 -12.74
C ASP A 179 5.62 15.30 -13.24
N VAL A 180 5.96 14.40 -14.15
CA VAL A 180 5.03 13.46 -14.80
C VAL A 180 4.80 12.17 -14.01
N ASN A 181 5.44 11.98 -12.84
CA ASN A 181 5.24 10.78 -12.01
C ASN A 181 4.53 11.08 -10.69
N GLY A 182 3.26 11.48 -10.79
CA GLY A 182 2.37 11.58 -9.64
C GLY A 182 1.97 10.21 -9.10
N ILE A 183 2.04 10.04 -7.78
CA ILE A 183 1.60 8.83 -7.08
C ILE A 183 0.18 9.04 -6.57
N GLU A 184 -0.79 8.38 -7.19
CA GLU A 184 -2.17 8.34 -6.73
C GLU A 184 -2.46 7.05 -5.95
N PRO A 185 -3.25 7.07 -4.86
CA PRO A 185 -3.70 5.85 -4.21
C PRO A 185 -4.56 5.02 -5.16
N ASP A 186 -4.31 3.71 -5.24
CA ASP A 186 -5.20 2.83 -5.98
C ASP A 186 -6.45 2.53 -5.16
N SER A 187 -7.54 3.26 -5.46
CA SER A 187 -8.81 3.11 -4.78
C SER A 187 -9.97 3.26 -5.76
N VAL A 188 -11.13 2.72 -5.38
CA VAL A 188 -12.37 2.92 -6.15
C VAL A 188 -12.72 4.40 -6.29
N PHE A 189 -12.39 5.23 -5.30
CA PHE A 189 -12.64 6.67 -5.36
C PHE A 189 -11.70 7.35 -6.34
N SER A 190 -10.43 6.99 -6.38
CA SER A 190 -9.47 7.47 -7.39
C SER A 190 -9.98 7.13 -8.80
N ALA A 191 -10.43 5.89 -9.02
CA ALA A 191 -11.00 5.48 -10.31
C ALA A 191 -12.30 6.24 -10.67
N LEU A 192 -13.18 6.49 -9.70
CA LEU A 192 -14.41 7.26 -9.91
C LEU A 192 -14.13 8.75 -10.18
N ILE A 193 -13.14 9.33 -9.50
CA ILE A 193 -12.70 10.72 -9.72
C ILE A 193 -12.07 10.85 -11.11
N GLU A 194 -11.21 9.90 -11.50
CA GLU A 194 -10.63 9.83 -12.84
C GLU A 194 -11.73 9.76 -13.92
N LEU A 195 -12.72 8.88 -13.74
CA LEU A 195 -13.87 8.75 -14.64
C LEU A 195 -14.66 10.07 -14.73
N HIS A 196 -14.99 10.67 -13.58
CA HIS A 196 -15.71 11.93 -13.54
C HIS A 196 -14.95 13.04 -14.27
N GLN A 197 -13.66 13.20 -13.99
CA GLN A 197 -12.82 14.21 -14.64
C GLN A 197 -12.73 13.99 -16.14
N ALA A 198 -12.59 12.74 -16.60
CA ALA A 198 -12.54 12.43 -18.02
C ALA A 198 -13.87 12.75 -18.73
N LEU A 199 -15.00 12.46 -18.09
CA LEU A 199 -16.33 12.81 -18.60
C LEU A 199 -16.57 14.32 -18.65
N VAL A 200 -16.02 15.08 -17.70
CA VAL A 200 -16.18 16.54 -17.63
C VAL A 200 -15.23 17.27 -18.56
N SER A 201 -13.97 16.85 -18.67
CA SER A 201 -12.97 17.53 -19.51
C SER A 201 -13.23 17.32 -21.01
N GLY A 202 -13.76 16.16 -21.39
CA GLY A 202 -13.90 15.75 -22.79
C GLY A 202 -12.56 15.66 -23.52
N GLY A 203 -12.60 15.48 -24.84
CA GLY A 203 -11.43 15.42 -25.72
C GLY A 203 -11.00 14.00 -26.13
N PRO A 204 -10.06 13.87 -27.08
CA PRO A 204 -9.62 12.58 -27.60
C PRO A 204 -8.94 11.70 -26.53
N GLU A 205 -8.27 12.30 -25.55
CA GLU A 205 -7.66 11.56 -24.43
C GLU A 205 -8.69 11.08 -23.39
N ALA A 206 -9.90 11.63 -23.38
CA ALA A 206 -10.92 11.26 -22.41
C ALA A 206 -11.40 9.82 -22.60
N GLU A 207 -11.49 9.32 -23.84
CA GLU A 207 -11.95 7.96 -24.12
C GLU A 207 -11.03 6.90 -23.50
N GLN A 208 -9.71 7.12 -23.58
CA GLN A 208 -8.72 6.25 -22.97
C GLN A 208 -8.84 6.28 -21.44
N ARG A 209 -8.96 7.48 -20.83
CA ARG A 209 -9.14 7.65 -19.39
C ARG A 209 -10.43 6.99 -18.87
N ILE A 210 -11.54 7.13 -19.61
CA ILE A 210 -12.82 6.48 -19.29
C ILE A 210 -12.66 4.96 -19.31
N THR A 211 -11.99 4.42 -20.34
CA THR A 211 -11.76 2.98 -20.47
C THR A 211 -10.90 2.44 -19.32
N ARG A 212 -9.81 3.14 -18.98
CA ARG A 212 -8.91 2.80 -17.86
C ARG A 212 -9.64 2.84 -16.53
N ALA A 213 -10.35 3.93 -16.25
CA ALA A 213 -11.12 4.07 -15.02
C ALA A 213 -12.20 2.96 -14.90
N GLY A 214 -12.88 2.63 -16.00
CA GLY A 214 -13.84 1.53 -16.05
C GLY A 214 -13.23 0.16 -15.77
N ALA A 215 -12.01 -0.10 -16.26
CA ALA A 215 -11.27 -1.33 -15.95
C ALA A 215 -10.91 -1.43 -14.46
N ARG A 216 -10.39 -0.34 -13.87
CA ARG A 216 -10.09 -0.26 -12.43
C ARG A 216 -11.33 -0.48 -11.56
N ILE A 217 -12.45 0.16 -11.89
CA ILE A 217 -13.72 -0.02 -11.17
C ILE A 217 -14.16 -1.49 -11.19
N ARG A 218 -14.03 -2.17 -12.34
CA ARG A 218 -14.37 -3.59 -12.45
C ARG A 218 -13.49 -4.46 -11.56
N GLU A 219 -12.20 -4.19 -11.53
CA GLU A 219 -11.27 -4.89 -10.64
C GLU A 219 -11.63 -4.73 -9.16
N PHE A 220 -12.05 -3.53 -8.75
CA PHE A 220 -12.54 -3.29 -7.38
C PHE A 220 -13.84 -4.06 -7.07
N ILE A 221 -14.76 -4.18 -8.04
CA ILE A 221 -15.98 -5.00 -7.89
C ILE A 221 -15.62 -6.48 -7.70
N ASP A 222 -14.69 -6.99 -8.51
CA ASP A 222 -14.21 -8.37 -8.40
C ASP A 222 -13.49 -8.62 -7.07
N HIS A 223 -12.68 -7.66 -6.62
CA HIS A 223 -12.01 -7.72 -5.32
C HIS A 223 -13.02 -7.79 -4.17
N SER A 224 -14.03 -6.92 -4.19
CA SER A 224 -15.10 -6.91 -3.17
C SER A 224 -15.84 -8.24 -3.13
N THR A 225 -16.19 -8.80 -4.29
CA THR A 225 -16.85 -10.10 -4.40
C THR A 225 -15.99 -11.24 -3.82
N ARG A 226 -14.67 -11.22 -4.07
CA ARG A 226 -13.73 -12.19 -3.46
C ARG A 226 -13.67 -12.04 -1.94
N VAL A 227 -13.62 -10.82 -1.41
CA VAL A 227 -13.61 -10.57 0.03
C VAL A 227 -14.92 -11.05 0.67
N GLN A 228 -16.07 -10.75 0.06
CA GLN A 228 -17.38 -11.23 0.50
C GLN A 228 -17.43 -12.77 0.51
N GLY A 229 -16.92 -13.42 -0.54
CA GLY A 229 -16.80 -14.88 -0.60
C GLY A 229 -15.96 -15.46 0.54
N LYS A 230 -14.81 -14.85 0.85
CA LYS A 230 -13.95 -15.24 1.99
C LYS A 230 -14.65 -15.06 3.33
N VAL A 231 -15.37 -13.96 3.53
CA VAL A 231 -16.14 -13.70 4.75
C VAL A 231 -17.29 -14.69 4.88
N GLY A 232 -17.99 -15.01 3.79
CA GLY A 232 -19.04 -16.03 3.76
C GLY A 232 -18.52 -17.42 4.16
N ALA A 233 -17.40 -17.86 3.58
CA ALA A 233 -16.77 -19.12 3.94
C ALA A 233 -16.31 -19.16 5.40
N ARG A 234 -15.71 -18.08 5.91
CA ARG A 234 -15.33 -17.96 7.33
C ARG A 234 -16.55 -17.98 8.26
N SER A 235 -17.63 -17.30 7.89
CA SER A 235 -18.89 -17.30 8.66
C SER A 235 -19.47 -18.72 8.75
N GLN A 236 -19.47 -19.46 7.64
CA GLN A 236 -19.93 -20.86 7.64
C GLN A 236 -19.05 -21.75 8.52
N ALA A 237 -17.73 -21.62 8.41
CA ALA A 237 -16.80 -22.37 9.25
C ALA A 237 -16.98 -22.05 10.75
N MET A 238 -17.26 -20.79 11.10
CA MET A 238 -17.55 -20.40 12.48
C MET A 238 -18.88 -20.96 12.99
N ARG A 239 -19.93 -21.01 12.14
CA ARG A 239 -21.19 -21.67 12.51
C ARG A 239 -21.00 -23.14 12.80
N THR A 240 -20.31 -23.87 11.93
CA THR A 240 -20.01 -25.30 12.15
C THR A 240 -19.17 -25.53 13.41
N ARG A 241 -18.21 -24.65 13.70
CA ARG A 241 -17.43 -24.72 14.96
C ARG A 241 -18.28 -24.44 16.19
N LEU A 242 -19.22 -23.50 16.11
CA LEU A 242 -20.14 -23.19 17.19
C LEU A 242 -21.03 -24.41 17.50
N GLU A 243 -21.66 -24.99 16.48
CA GLU A 243 -22.49 -26.20 16.61
C GLU A 243 -21.71 -27.35 17.29
N LEU A 244 -20.50 -27.64 16.82
CA LEU A 244 -19.65 -28.67 17.43
C LEU A 244 -19.29 -28.36 18.89
N THR A 245 -19.10 -27.09 19.21
CA THR A 245 -18.77 -26.67 20.59
C THR A 245 -19.98 -26.78 21.50
N GLU A 246 -21.18 -26.41 21.02
CA GLU A 246 -22.44 -26.58 21.75
C GLU A 246 -22.72 -28.05 22.03
N ASP A 247 -22.56 -28.92 21.03
CA ASP A 247 -22.69 -30.38 21.19
C ASP A 247 -21.69 -30.94 22.22
N ALA A 248 -20.43 -30.49 22.16
CA ALA A 248 -19.40 -30.91 23.11
C ALA A 248 -19.71 -30.45 24.55
N VAL A 249 -20.25 -29.23 24.72
CA VAL A 249 -20.70 -28.71 26.02
C VAL A 249 -21.83 -29.58 26.57
N VAL A 250 -22.85 -29.90 25.76
CA VAL A 250 -23.96 -30.76 26.18
C VAL A 250 -23.47 -32.14 26.57
N ALA A 251 -22.63 -32.78 25.75
CA ALA A 251 -22.06 -34.10 26.07
C ALA A 251 -21.26 -34.10 27.38
N THR A 252 -20.47 -33.05 27.60
CA THR A 252 -19.69 -32.89 28.83
C THR A 252 -20.60 -32.66 30.05
N GLN A 253 -21.70 -31.91 29.90
CA GLN A 253 -22.70 -31.73 30.95
C GLN A 253 -23.41 -33.05 31.29
N THR A 254 -23.75 -33.88 30.30
CA THR A 254 -24.33 -35.21 30.52
C THR A 254 -23.36 -36.13 31.27
N LEU A 255 -22.09 -36.19 30.85
CA LEU A 255 -21.07 -36.96 31.56
C LEU A 255 -20.86 -36.46 33.00
N LEU A 256 -20.87 -35.15 33.21
CA LEU A 256 -20.79 -34.56 34.54
C LEU A 256 -22.00 -34.93 35.41
N SER A 257 -23.20 -34.90 34.83
CA SER A 257 -24.46 -35.32 35.49
C SER A 257 -24.41 -36.79 35.88
N GLU A 258 -23.98 -37.70 35.00
CA GLU A 258 -23.83 -39.13 35.32
C GLU A 258 -22.84 -39.40 36.47
N VAL A 259 -21.75 -38.64 36.57
CA VAL A 259 -20.75 -38.81 37.64
C VAL A 259 -21.15 -38.13 38.94
N LYS A 260 -21.81 -36.97 38.87
CA LYS A 260 -22.06 -36.10 40.02
C LYS A 260 -23.45 -36.23 40.60
N ASP A 261 -24.46 -36.50 39.77
CA ASP A 261 -25.84 -36.49 40.22
C ASP A 261 -26.14 -37.77 41.01
N LEU A 262 -26.72 -37.57 42.18
CA LEU A 262 -27.13 -38.67 43.05
C LEU A 262 -28.43 -39.27 42.51
N ASP A 263 -28.44 -40.58 42.25
CA ASP A 263 -29.71 -41.29 42.06
C ASP A 263 -30.45 -41.31 43.41
N TYR A 264 -31.42 -40.40 43.57
CA TYR A 264 -32.22 -40.28 44.77
C TYR A 264 -32.94 -41.59 45.12
N THR A 265 -33.30 -42.41 44.13
CA THR A 265 -33.97 -43.71 44.37
C THR A 265 -33.01 -44.70 45.03
N GLU A 266 -31.79 -44.81 44.52
CA GLU A 266 -30.76 -45.68 45.11
C GLU A 266 -30.26 -45.12 46.47
N ALA A 267 -30.09 -43.80 46.59
CA ALA A 267 -29.67 -43.16 47.83
C ALA A 267 -30.72 -43.32 48.94
N ILE A 268 -32.01 -43.15 48.64
CA ILE A 268 -33.10 -43.34 49.60
C ILE A 268 -33.18 -44.79 50.05
N THR A 269 -33.06 -45.75 49.14
CA THR A 269 -33.11 -47.19 49.48
C THR A 269 -31.92 -47.60 50.35
N ARG A 270 -30.69 -47.18 50.01
CA ARG A 270 -29.51 -47.39 50.86
C ARG A 270 -29.66 -46.72 52.23
N PHE A 271 -30.20 -45.50 52.27
CA PHE A 271 -30.44 -44.79 53.52
C PHE A 271 -31.46 -45.51 54.41
N GLN A 272 -32.58 -45.97 53.85
CA GLN A 272 -33.59 -46.76 54.58
C GLN A 272 -33.04 -48.09 55.09
N GLN A 273 -32.21 -48.78 54.30
CA GLN A 273 -31.50 -49.99 54.73
C GLN A 273 -30.55 -49.68 55.89
N ALA A 274 -29.73 -48.63 55.77
CA ALA A 274 -28.81 -48.21 56.83
C ALA A 274 -29.56 -47.83 58.11
N GLN A 275 -30.70 -47.15 58.00
CA GLN A 275 -31.54 -46.79 59.15
C GLN A 275 -32.13 -48.03 59.83
N THR A 276 -32.54 -49.03 59.05
CA THR A 276 -33.06 -50.31 59.55
C THR A 276 -31.96 -51.11 60.25
N VAL A 277 -30.76 -51.19 59.65
CA VAL A 277 -29.57 -51.83 60.27
C VAL A 277 -29.15 -51.09 61.55
N LEU A 278 -29.17 -49.76 61.56
CA LEU A 278 -28.85 -48.97 62.75
C LEU A 278 -29.85 -49.23 63.87
N GLN A 279 -31.15 -49.25 63.57
CA GLN A 279 -32.18 -49.61 64.55
C GLN A 279 -31.98 -51.04 65.08
N ALA A 280 -31.67 -52.00 64.20
CA ALA A 280 -31.37 -53.38 64.61
C ALA A 280 -30.11 -53.46 65.49
N ASN A 281 -29.05 -52.71 65.18
CA ASN A 281 -27.84 -52.61 65.99
C ASN A 281 -28.10 -51.96 67.35
N LEU A 282 -28.92 -50.91 67.41
CA LEU A 282 -29.32 -50.29 68.67
C LEU A 282 -30.17 -51.23 69.53
N MET A 283 -31.12 -51.97 68.94
CA MET A 283 -31.91 -52.98 69.66
C MET A 283 -31.04 -54.14 70.16
N THR A 284 -30.07 -54.59 69.36
CA THR A 284 -29.15 -55.67 69.73
C THR A 284 -28.15 -55.22 70.80
N GLY A 285 -27.60 -54.02 70.66
CA GLY A 285 -26.72 -53.38 71.65
C GLY A 285 -27.43 -53.14 72.98
N ALA A 286 -28.68 -52.66 72.96
CA ALA A 286 -29.50 -52.51 74.16
C ALA A 286 -29.75 -53.86 74.86
N ARG A 287 -30.01 -54.94 74.11
CA ARG A 287 -30.16 -56.30 74.68
C ARG A 287 -28.86 -56.83 75.30
N LEU A 288 -27.71 -56.59 74.67
CA LEU A 288 -26.40 -57.00 75.21
C LEU A 288 -26.02 -56.22 76.48
N MET A 289 -26.28 -54.90 76.52
CA MET A 289 -26.09 -54.09 77.72
C MET A 289 -26.99 -54.55 78.87
N GLN A 290 -28.25 -54.93 78.59
CA GLN A 290 -29.20 -55.39 79.59
C GLN A 290 -28.86 -56.77 80.19
N LEU A 291 -28.22 -57.67 79.42
CA LEU A 291 -27.70 -58.96 79.92
C LEU A 291 -26.47 -58.81 80.82
N SER A 292 -25.60 -57.82 80.59
CA SER A 292 -24.39 -57.62 81.39
C SER A 292 -24.65 -57.04 82.78
N LEU A 293 -25.72 -56.23 82.93
CA LEU A 293 -26.08 -55.61 84.21
C LEU A 293 -26.85 -56.55 85.16
N MET A 294 -27.55 -57.56 84.64
CA MET A 294 -28.31 -58.55 85.44
C MET A 294 -27.51 -59.82 85.78
N ASN A 295 -26.18 -59.82 85.60
CA ASN A 295 -25.30 -60.93 85.99
C ASN A 295 -24.10 -60.49 86.83
N TYR A 296 -24.14 -59.28 87.41
CA TYR A 296 -23.13 -58.76 88.34
C TYR A 296 -23.70 -58.38 89.73
N ILE A 297 -24.99 -58.62 90.00
CA ILE A 297 -25.59 -58.58 91.34
C ILE A 297 -26.55 -59.76 91.44
#